data_AF-A0A244E9L9-F1
#
_entry.id   AF-A0A244E9L9-F1
#
_cell.length_a   1.000
_cell.length_b   1.000
_cell.length_c   1.000
_cell.angle_alpha   90.00
_cell.angle_beta   90.00
_cell.angle_gamma   90.00
#
_symmetry.space_group_name_H-M   'P 1'
#
loop_
_entity.id
_entity.type
_entity.pdbx_description
1 polymer ?
#
loop_
_entity_poly.entity_id
_entity_poly.type
_entity_poly.pdbx_seq_one_letter_code
_entity_poly.pdbx_strand_id
1 'polypeptide(L)'
;MDGLPPVRRQRPGLHRHPATEITPAMRSLNCPSVRGAGVPEPGTQMKPEIAALWADALESGKYKRGARRLKDRLGRHSAVGVLCEVHRSLHPAMRDLQPEGASYLGESALLPRVVLAWAGLDLFASQGPEIAIKSKLTRQWRSFAVDVHDFMGASWPEIARAMRSQI
;
A
#
# COMPACT_ATOMS: atom_id res chain seq x y z
N MET A 1 -58.00 -50.54 9.36
CA MET A 1 -58.62 -49.20 9.28
C MET A 1 -57.48 -48.21 9.43
N ASP A 2 -56.73 -48.03 8.33
CA ASP A 2 -55.48 -47.28 8.27
C ASP A 2 -55.77 -45.77 8.23
N GLY A 3 -55.25 -45.05 9.24
CA GLY A 3 -55.35 -43.60 9.32
C GLY A 3 -54.29 -42.94 8.43
N LEU A 4 -54.74 -42.22 7.40
CA LEU A 4 -53.89 -41.39 6.55
C LEU A 4 -53.19 -40.27 7.36
N PRO A 5 -51.92 -39.95 7.08
CA PRO A 5 -51.22 -38.87 7.77
C PRO A 5 -51.69 -37.47 7.27
N PRO A 6 -51.57 -36.42 8.09
CA PRO A 6 -52.07 -35.10 7.74
C PRO A 6 -51.24 -34.43 6.63
N VAL A 7 -51.96 -33.85 5.66
CA VAL A 7 -51.41 -33.08 4.54
C VAL A 7 -50.68 -31.84 5.07
N ARG A 8 -49.36 -31.77 4.87
CA ARG A 8 -48.56 -30.54 5.09
C ARG A 8 -49.09 -29.44 4.16
N ARG A 9 -49.69 -28.41 4.75
CA ARG A 9 -50.00 -27.15 4.03
C ARG A 9 -48.68 -26.54 3.54
N GLN A 10 -48.49 -26.52 2.22
CA GLN A 10 -47.41 -25.77 1.59
C GLN A 10 -47.63 -24.29 1.89
N ARG A 11 -46.62 -23.63 2.47
CA ARG A 11 -46.61 -22.16 2.57
C ARG A 11 -46.55 -21.62 1.14
N PRO A 12 -47.40 -20.64 0.75
CA PRO A 12 -47.27 -19.97 -0.53
C PRO A 12 -45.85 -19.44 -0.67
N GLY A 13 -45.19 -19.80 -1.78
CA GLY A 13 -43.82 -19.39 -2.04
C GLY A 13 -43.69 -17.88 -1.91
N LEU A 14 -42.68 -17.42 -1.17
CA LEU A 14 -42.20 -16.05 -1.30
C LEU A 14 -41.93 -15.85 -2.79
N HIS A 15 -42.73 -15.00 -3.44
CA HIS A 15 -42.39 -14.47 -4.75
C HIS A 15 -41.00 -13.84 -4.64
N ARG A 16 -40.01 -14.47 -5.27
CA ARG A 16 -38.72 -13.83 -5.51
C ARG A 16 -39.02 -12.62 -6.39
N HIS A 17 -38.89 -11.43 -5.82
CA HIS A 17 -38.88 -10.21 -6.60
C HIS A 17 -37.78 -10.32 -7.67
N PRO A 18 -38.01 -9.90 -8.92
CA PRO A 18 -37.00 -9.95 -9.98
C PRO A 18 -35.72 -9.13 -9.67
N ALA A 19 -35.69 -8.38 -8.57
CA ALA A 19 -34.53 -7.67 -8.08
C ALA A 19 -33.54 -8.52 -7.24
N THR A 20 -33.89 -9.76 -6.87
CA THR A 20 -33.01 -10.65 -6.06
C THR A 20 -32.35 -11.76 -6.85
N GLU A 21 -32.60 -11.89 -8.15
CA GLU A 21 -31.83 -12.78 -9.02
C GLU A 21 -30.65 -12.01 -9.61
N ILE A 22 -29.55 -12.03 -8.88
CA ILE A 22 -28.25 -11.57 -9.38
C ILE A 22 -27.84 -12.55 -10.49
N THR A 23 -28.16 -12.19 -11.74
CA THR A 23 -27.68 -12.94 -12.90
C THR A 23 -26.14 -12.87 -12.96
N PRO A 24 -25.45 -13.93 -13.43
CA PRO A 24 -23.99 -13.93 -13.55
C PRO A 24 -23.44 -12.75 -14.39
N ALA A 25 -24.26 -12.21 -15.29
CA ALA A 25 -23.94 -11.04 -16.12
C ALA A 25 -23.93 -9.70 -15.34
N MET A 26 -24.57 -9.62 -14.17
CA MET A 26 -24.50 -8.44 -13.28
C MET A 26 -23.28 -8.48 -12.34
N ARG A 27 -22.48 -9.55 -12.37
CA ARG A 27 -21.35 -9.72 -11.46
C ARG A 27 -20.06 -9.05 -11.91
N SER A 28 -19.96 -8.53 -13.14
CA SER A 28 -18.64 -8.14 -13.65
C SER A 28 -18.70 -7.28 -14.90
N LEU A 29 -19.03 -5.99 -14.76
CA LEU A 29 -18.63 -4.98 -15.75
C LEU A 29 -18.15 -3.64 -15.14
N ASN A 30 -18.35 -3.39 -13.84
CA ASN A 30 -17.82 -2.21 -13.13
C ASN A 30 -17.04 -2.55 -11.85
N CYS A 31 -16.62 -3.80 -11.68
CA CYS A 31 -15.67 -4.14 -10.63
C CYS A 31 -14.28 -4.18 -11.26
N PRO A 32 -13.51 -3.06 -11.29
CA PRO A 32 -12.08 -3.24 -11.21
C PRO A 32 -11.89 -4.13 -9.99
N SER A 33 -11.23 -5.28 -10.18
CA SER A 33 -11.00 -6.20 -9.09
C SER A 33 -10.57 -5.39 -7.87
N VAL A 34 -11.10 -5.71 -6.69
CA VAL A 34 -10.95 -4.96 -5.42
C VAL A 34 -9.48 -4.69 -5.02
N ARG A 35 -8.53 -5.18 -5.82
CA ARG A 35 -7.08 -4.97 -5.72
C ARG A 35 -6.56 -3.71 -6.44
N GLY A 36 -7.29 -3.12 -7.40
CA GLY A 36 -6.75 -2.09 -8.31
C GLY A 36 -7.57 -0.80 -8.37
N ALA A 37 -8.00 -0.27 -7.23
CA ALA A 37 -8.58 1.08 -7.20
C ALA A 37 -7.45 2.13 -7.36
N GLY A 38 -6.96 2.32 -8.58
CA GLY A 38 -5.96 3.36 -8.91
C GLY A 38 -4.49 2.95 -8.80
N VAL A 39 -4.16 1.82 -8.16
CA VAL A 39 -2.77 1.31 -8.15
C VAL A 39 -2.46 0.67 -9.51
N PRO A 40 -1.32 1.02 -10.14
CA PRO A 40 -0.76 0.29 -11.27
C PRO A 40 -0.51 -1.20 -10.97
N GLU A 41 -0.39 -2.03 -11.99
CA GLU A 41 -0.12 -3.46 -11.81
C GLU A 41 1.21 -3.70 -11.05
N PRO A 42 1.32 -4.77 -10.23
CA PRO A 42 2.58 -5.14 -9.60
C PRO A 42 3.72 -5.23 -10.62
N GLY A 43 4.90 -4.72 -10.27
CA GLY A 43 6.08 -4.66 -11.14
C GLY A 43 6.23 -3.36 -11.94
N THR A 44 5.21 -2.49 -11.96
CA THR A 44 5.18 -1.37 -12.91
C THR A 44 5.64 -0.03 -12.34
N GLN A 45 5.69 0.13 -11.01
CA GLN A 45 5.97 1.43 -10.39
C GLN A 45 7.40 1.61 -9.91
N MET A 46 8.10 0.52 -9.62
CA MET A 46 9.43 0.54 -9.01
C MET A 46 10.13 -0.78 -9.34
N LYS A 47 11.45 -0.76 -9.39
CA LYS A 47 12.25 -1.96 -9.62
C LYS A 47 12.00 -3.01 -8.52
N PRO A 48 11.64 -4.26 -8.86
CA PRO A 48 11.30 -5.29 -7.88
C PRO A 48 12.39 -5.54 -6.84
N GLU A 49 13.67 -5.53 -7.27
CA GLU A 49 14.81 -5.73 -6.37
C GLU A 49 14.96 -4.60 -5.35
N ILE A 50 14.64 -3.37 -5.71
CA ILE A 50 14.70 -2.23 -4.80
C ILE A 50 13.49 -2.24 -3.86
N ALA A 51 12.31 -2.61 -4.36
CA ALA A 51 11.11 -2.77 -3.55
C ALA A 51 11.31 -3.82 -2.45
N ALA A 52 11.95 -4.94 -2.77
CA ALA A 52 12.32 -5.97 -1.80
C ALA A 52 13.29 -5.44 -0.73
N LEU A 53 14.40 -4.80 -1.14
CA LEU A 53 15.38 -4.23 -0.20
C LEU A 53 14.74 -3.18 0.73
N TRP A 54 13.84 -2.36 0.19
CA TRP A 54 13.14 -1.36 0.99
C TRP A 54 12.15 -1.99 1.96
N ALA A 55 11.38 -3.00 1.52
CA ALA A 55 10.48 -3.74 2.40
C ALA A 55 11.23 -4.40 3.56
N ASP A 56 12.38 -5.02 3.29
CA ASP A 56 13.24 -5.63 4.30
C ASP A 56 13.79 -4.58 5.28
N ALA A 57 14.21 -3.41 4.77
CA ALA A 57 14.68 -2.31 5.61
C ALA A 57 13.58 -1.78 6.55
N LEU A 58 12.34 -1.65 6.07
CA LEU A 58 11.19 -1.24 6.85
C LEU A 58 10.84 -2.25 7.96
N GLU A 59 11.02 -3.54 7.71
CA GLU A 59 10.75 -4.61 8.68
C GLU A 59 11.93 -4.94 9.60
N SER A 60 13.13 -4.49 9.27
CA SER A 60 14.36 -4.82 10.01
C SER A 60 14.40 -4.34 11.46
N GLY A 61 13.58 -3.35 11.82
CA GLY A 61 13.64 -2.68 13.13
C GLY A 61 14.89 -1.81 13.35
N LYS A 62 15.80 -1.73 12.38
CA LYS A 62 17.03 -0.91 12.44
C LYS A 62 16.74 0.59 12.50
N TYR A 63 15.68 1.02 11.82
CA TYR A 63 15.31 2.43 11.70
C TYR A 63 14.20 2.76 12.71
N LYS A 64 14.31 3.92 13.37
CA LYS A 64 13.27 4.40 14.27
C LYS A 64 12.23 5.16 13.46
N ARG A 65 10.96 4.82 13.62
CA ARG A 65 9.88 5.51 12.91
C ARG A 65 9.70 6.94 13.40
N GLY A 66 9.70 7.87 12.46
CA GLY A 66 9.37 9.28 12.61
C GLY A 66 8.27 9.66 11.62
N ALA A 67 8.03 10.95 11.43
CA ALA A 67 7.07 11.45 10.46
C ALA A 67 7.60 12.71 9.77
N ARG A 68 7.09 13.00 8.57
CA ARG A 68 7.25 14.26 7.80
C ARG A 68 8.64 14.59 7.26
N ARG A 69 9.71 14.04 7.81
CA ARG A 69 11.10 14.27 7.33
C ARG A 69 11.75 12.95 6.98
N LEU A 70 12.67 12.98 6.01
CA LEU A 70 13.52 11.84 5.68
C LEU A 70 14.28 11.35 6.91
N LYS A 71 14.80 12.29 7.70
CA LYS A 71 15.37 12.06 9.02
C LYS A 71 15.15 13.28 9.91
N ASP A 72 14.74 13.06 11.15
CA ASP A 72 14.56 14.11 12.14
C ASP A 72 15.75 14.20 13.12
N ARG A 73 15.71 15.23 13.98
CA ARG A 73 16.73 15.50 15.01
C ARG A 73 16.88 14.39 16.04
N LEU A 74 15.88 13.53 16.21
CA LEU A 74 15.92 12.37 17.10
C LEU A 74 16.44 11.11 16.39
N GLY A 75 16.89 11.23 15.14
CA GLY A 75 17.36 10.12 14.32
C GLY A 75 16.24 9.20 13.87
N ARG A 76 15.00 9.69 13.81
CA ARG A 76 13.84 8.95 13.30
C ARG A 76 13.62 9.25 11.83
N HIS A 77 13.16 8.27 11.08
CA HIS A 77 12.98 8.33 9.63
C HIS A 77 11.50 8.20 9.25
N SER A 78 11.08 8.84 8.15
CA SER A 78 9.87 8.42 7.44
C SER A 78 10.14 7.17 6.60
N ALA A 79 9.09 6.52 6.09
CA ALA A 79 9.24 5.38 5.19
C ALA A 79 10.08 5.72 3.95
N VAL A 80 9.88 6.87 3.33
CA VAL A 80 10.70 7.36 2.21
C VAL A 80 12.12 7.76 2.64
N GLY A 81 12.31 8.19 3.89
CA GLY A 81 13.62 8.35 4.51
C GLY A 81 14.42 7.04 4.60
N VAL A 82 13.74 5.93 4.90
CA VAL A 82 14.36 4.60 4.88
C VAL A 82 14.80 4.22 3.47
N LEU A 83 14.03 4.54 2.43
CA LEU A 83 14.46 4.30 1.03
C LEU A 83 15.76 5.08 0.69
N CYS A 84 15.88 6.31 1.18
CA CYS A 84 17.12 7.09 1.04
C CYS A 84 18.31 6.46 1.77
N GLU A 85 18.11 5.86 2.95
CA GLU A 85 19.16 5.10 3.65
C GLU A 85 19.57 3.82 2.90
N VAL A 86 18.61 3.13 2.28
CA VAL A 86 18.90 1.97 1.41
C VAL A 86 19.74 2.43 0.21
N HIS A 87 19.32 3.49 -0.49
CA HIS A 87 20.10 4.08 -1.59
C HIS A 87 21.52 4.43 -1.14
N ARG A 88 21.68 5.14 -0.01
CA ARG A 88 22.99 5.50 0.55
C ARG A 88 23.86 4.27 0.83
N SER A 89 23.28 3.21 1.40
CA SER A 89 24.02 2.00 1.75
C SER A 89 24.64 1.30 0.54
N LEU A 90 24.05 1.48 -0.64
CA LEU A 90 24.53 0.95 -1.91
C LEU A 90 25.42 1.93 -2.70
N HIS A 91 25.53 3.18 -2.24
CA HIS A 91 26.35 4.21 -2.86
C HIS A 91 27.26 4.88 -1.82
N PRO A 92 28.39 4.26 -1.45
CA PRO A 92 29.26 4.72 -0.35
C PRO A 92 29.83 6.13 -0.51
N ALA A 93 29.88 6.66 -1.74
CA ALA A 93 30.31 8.04 -2.01
C ALA A 93 29.26 9.09 -1.60
N MET A 94 28.01 8.68 -1.34
CA MET A 94 26.94 9.59 -0.94
C MET A 94 27.08 9.98 0.54
N ARG A 95 26.86 11.26 0.83
CA ARG A 95 26.86 11.77 2.20
C ARG A 95 25.70 11.17 3.01
N ASP A 96 25.88 11.11 4.33
CA ASP A 96 24.84 10.65 5.22
C ASP A 96 23.63 11.58 5.26
N LEU A 97 22.45 10.99 5.54
CA LEU A 97 21.23 11.73 5.80
C LEU A 97 21.41 12.62 7.05
N GLN A 98 21.27 13.92 6.84
CA GLN A 98 21.37 14.93 7.89
C GLN A 98 19.99 15.18 8.54
N PRO A 99 19.91 15.42 9.85
CA PRO A 99 18.62 15.68 10.51
C PRO A 99 18.02 17.04 10.16
N GLU A 100 18.82 17.97 9.62
CA GLU A 100 18.47 19.37 9.40
C GLU A 100 18.83 19.83 7.99
N GLY A 101 18.21 20.94 7.56
CA GLY A 101 18.38 21.48 6.21
C GLY A 101 17.96 20.50 5.12
N ALA A 102 18.67 20.54 3.99
CA ALA A 102 18.58 19.55 2.92
C ALA A 102 19.20 18.23 3.38
N SER A 103 18.36 17.38 3.98
CA SER A 103 18.72 16.11 4.62
C SER A 103 19.49 15.16 3.70
N TYR A 104 19.09 15.04 2.44
CA TYR A 104 19.68 14.12 1.48
C TYR A 104 19.51 14.62 0.05
N LEU A 105 20.63 14.83 -0.66
CA LEU A 105 20.63 15.22 -2.09
C LEU A 105 19.71 16.42 -2.40
N GLY A 106 19.64 17.40 -1.48
CA GLY A 106 18.81 18.59 -1.64
C GLY A 106 17.44 18.52 -0.96
N GLU A 107 16.96 17.32 -0.59
CA GLU A 107 15.62 17.12 -0.05
C GLU A 107 15.60 16.88 1.45
N SER A 108 14.49 17.24 2.10
CA SER A 108 14.30 17.06 3.55
C SER A 108 13.08 16.25 3.95
N ALA A 109 12.10 16.13 3.05
CA ALA A 109 10.83 15.44 3.28
C ALA A 109 10.42 14.51 2.14
N LEU A 110 10.91 14.76 0.91
CA LEU A 110 10.53 14.04 -0.29
C LEU A 110 11.70 13.19 -0.81
N LEU A 111 11.40 12.22 -1.67
CA LEU A 111 12.42 11.45 -2.38
C LEU A 111 13.17 12.35 -3.38
N PRO A 112 14.52 12.42 -3.30
CA PRO A 112 15.31 13.11 -4.31
C PRO A 112 15.15 12.46 -5.68
N ARG A 113 15.24 13.28 -6.75
CA ARG A 113 15.15 12.80 -8.15
C ARG A 113 16.14 11.68 -8.47
N VAL A 114 17.33 11.71 -7.87
CA VAL A 114 18.35 10.66 -8.03
C VAL A 114 17.86 9.32 -7.47
N VAL A 115 17.22 9.35 -6.30
CA VAL A 115 16.67 8.14 -5.66
C VAL A 115 15.49 7.61 -6.45
N LEU A 116 14.60 8.49 -6.95
CA LEU A 116 13.50 8.11 -7.84
C LEU A 116 14.01 7.38 -9.09
N ALA A 117 14.96 7.98 -9.81
CA ALA A 117 15.55 7.40 -11.02
C ALA A 117 16.25 6.08 -10.74
N TRP A 118 17.02 5.99 -9.64
CA TRP A 118 17.69 4.76 -9.23
C TRP A 118 16.68 3.63 -8.96
N ALA A 119 15.61 3.94 -8.21
CA ALA A 119 14.53 3.02 -7.87
C ALA A 119 13.63 2.64 -9.05
N GLY A 120 13.73 3.34 -10.19
CA GLY A 120 12.83 3.16 -11.33
C GLY A 120 11.43 3.72 -11.09
N LEU A 121 11.29 4.67 -10.18
CA LEU A 121 10.05 5.40 -9.93
C LEU A 121 9.86 6.52 -10.96
N ASP A 122 8.60 6.89 -11.20
CA ASP A 122 8.27 8.13 -11.91
C ASP A 122 8.92 9.34 -11.20
N LEU A 123 9.47 10.27 -11.98
CA LEU A 123 10.23 11.42 -11.45
C LEU A 123 9.36 12.45 -10.70
N PHE A 124 8.04 12.33 -10.81
CA PHE A 124 7.05 13.11 -10.08
C PHE A 124 6.47 12.35 -8.87
N ALA A 125 6.79 11.07 -8.69
CA ALA A 125 6.37 10.24 -7.55
C ALA A 125 7.24 10.47 -6.29
N SER A 126 7.49 11.73 -5.93
CA SER A 126 8.40 12.13 -4.85
C SER A 126 7.94 11.69 -3.44
N GLN A 127 6.70 11.23 -3.30
CA GLN A 127 6.12 10.64 -2.09
C GLN A 127 6.22 9.10 -2.04
N GLY A 128 6.91 8.50 -3.02
CA GLY A 128 7.04 7.05 -3.18
C GLY A 128 5.99 6.45 -4.12
N PRO A 129 6.09 5.13 -4.40
CA PRO A 129 5.11 4.42 -5.22
C PRO A 129 3.73 4.45 -4.56
N GLU A 130 2.70 4.33 -5.39
CA GLU A 130 1.34 4.18 -4.90
C GLU A 130 1.11 2.74 -4.42
N ILE A 131 0.49 2.55 -3.27
CA ILE A 131 0.13 1.22 -2.77
C ILE A 131 -1.27 1.24 -2.19
N ALA A 132 -1.97 0.11 -2.25
CA ALA A 132 -3.23 -0.07 -1.55
C ALA A 132 -3.01 -0.77 -0.20
N ILE A 133 -3.52 -0.16 0.87
CA ILE A 133 -3.58 -0.77 2.20
C ILE A 133 -5.04 -0.84 2.64
N LYS A 134 -5.45 -1.99 3.18
CA LYS A 134 -6.78 -2.17 3.75
C LYS A 134 -6.87 -1.48 5.11
N SER A 135 -7.73 -0.47 5.21
CA SER A 135 -7.98 0.23 6.47
C SER A 135 -8.53 -0.73 7.52
N LYS A 136 -7.93 -0.75 8.71
CA LYS A 136 -8.45 -1.50 9.86
C LYS A 136 -9.77 -0.90 10.37
N LEU A 137 -9.91 0.42 10.29
CA LEU A 137 -11.08 1.16 10.80
C LEU A 137 -12.29 0.99 9.90
N THR A 138 -12.14 1.28 8.60
CA THR A 138 -13.29 1.30 7.67
C THR A 138 -13.44 -0.01 6.90
N ARG A 139 -12.49 -0.95 7.01
CA ARG A 139 -12.40 -2.20 6.23
C ARG A 139 -12.32 -2.00 4.71
N GLN A 140 -12.21 -0.77 4.24
CA GLN A 140 -12.07 -0.41 2.83
C GLN A 140 -10.59 -0.36 2.43
N TRP A 141 -10.31 -0.64 1.16
CA TRP A 141 -9.01 -0.40 0.56
C TRP A 141 -8.82 1.09 0.28
N ARG A 142 -7.60 1.59 0.51
CA ARG A 142 -7.22 2.96 0.19
C ARG A 142 -5.91 2.93 -0.57
N SER A 143 -5.85 3.63 -1.69
CA SER A 143 -4.69 3.75 -2.56
C SER A 143 -4.09 5.14 -2.44
N PHE A 144 -2.83 5.21 -2.03
CA PHE A 144 -2.07 6.46 -1.89
C PHE A 144 -0.57 6.17 -2.02
N ALA A 145 0.23 7.22 -2.20
CA ALA A 145 1.69 7.12 -2.10
C ALA A 145 2.11 6.60 -0.71
N VAL A 146 3.24 5.89 -0.63
CA VAL A 146 3.78 5.32 0.62
C VAL A 146 3.91 6.36 1.72
N ASP A 147 4.41 7.57 1.43
CA ASP A 147 4.57 8.62 2.45
C ASP A 147 3.23 9.05 3.06
N VAL A 148 2.15 9.06 2.26
CA VAL A 148 0.80 9.37 2.73
C VAL A 148 0.29 8.28 3.68
N HIS A 149 0.51 7.00 3.36
CA HIS A 149 0.15 5.91 4.26
C HIS A 149 0.92 5.96 5.58
N ASP A 150 2.23 6.23 5.53
CA ASP A 150 3.05 6.39 6.75
C ASP A 150 2.55 7.56 7.59
N PHE A 151 2.23 8.70 6.97
CA PHE A 151 1.64 9.86 7.63
C PHE A 151 0.26 9.56 8.25
N MET A 152 -0.58 8.78 7.57
CA MET A 152 -1.89 8.35 8.08
C MET A 152 -1.80 7.28 9.19
N GLY A 153 -0.59 6.85 9.55
CA GLY A 153 -0.34 5.95 10.67
C GLY A 153 -0.27 4.48 10.30
N ALA A 154 -0.25 4.11 9.00
CA ALA A 154 0.01 2.73 8.59
C ALA A 154 1.37 2.27 9.15
N SER A 155 1.44 1.06 9.68
CA SER A 155 2.69 0.54 10.21
C SER A 155 3.65 0.15 9.07
N TRP A 156 4.95 0.25 9.33
CA TRP A 156 5.96 -0.15 8.34
C TRP A 156 5.84 -1.61 7.88
N PRO A 157 5.49 -2.59 8.75
CA PRO A 157 5.18 -3.95 8.28
C PRO A 157 3.94 -4.04 7.37
N GLU A 158 2.94 -3.16 7.53
CA GLU A 158 1.79 -3.11 6.61
C GLU A 158 2.20 -2.55 5.24
N ILE A 159 3.02 -1.48 5.23
CA ILE A 159 3.57 -0.89 4.02
C ILE A 159 4.48 -1.91 3.30
N ALA A 160 5.40 -2.56 4.01
CA ALA A 160 6.30 -3.55 3.44
C ALA A 160 5.55 -4.74 2.81
N ARG A 161 4.54 -5.26 3.52
CA ARG A 161 3.67 -6.33 2.98
C ARG A 161 2.91 -5.86 1.74
N ALA A 162 2.37 -4.64 1.77
CA ALA A 162 1.66 -4.08 0.63
C ALA A 162 2.60 -3.95 -0.58
N MET A 163 3.79 -3.36 -0.40
CA MET A 163 4.83 -3.25 -1.44
C MET A 163 5.16 -4.61 -2.06
N ARG A 164 5.47 -5.65 -1.27
CA ARG A 164 5.79 -6.99 -1.80
C ARG A 164 4.66 -7.67 -2.57
N SER A 165 3.42 -7.22 -2.38
CA SER A 165 2.25 -7.80 -3.04
C SER A 165 1.76 -7.01 -4.25
N GLN A 166 2.25 -5.77 -4.44
CA GLN A 166 1.68 -4.77 -5.33
C GLN A 166 2.72 -4.04 -6.19
N ILE A 167 4.00 -4.35 -6.01
CA ILE A 167 5.13 -3.78 -6.74
C ILE A 167 6.02 -4.93 -7.22
#